data_AF-A0A8J1U0S2-F1
#
_entry.id   AF-A0A8J1U0S2-F1
#
_cell.length_a   1.000
_cell.length_b   1.000
_cell.length_c   1.000
_cell.angle_alpha   90.00
_cell.angle_beta   90.00
_cell.angle_gamma   90.00
#
_symmetry.space_group_name_H-M   'P 1'
#
loop_
_entity.id
_entity.type
_entity.pdbx_description
1 polymer ?
#
loop_
_entity_poly.entity_id
_entity_poly.type
_entity_poly.pdbx_seq_one_letter_code
_entity_poly.pdbx_strand_id
1 'polypeptide(L)'
;MSGEKVLSLRDLRTLDDCDGIFVSHEDKQDSFDEVDSSRVILVTKDTDVPKTYAERADKSGYDEIDQINFRLVSKKWGISFTTTPRGPGVCGLIQINGAPLIKSIVESLWKYWTTLISGIHFEPVRFDESGYLLVWFASSSCYAGFAAKMTAGLLNMDKLRVVSLEAAEIANPPKVSLEVETSPSNTNIIMENITQAVIPFSAAFTFLAIHERIMSLWQPSVTPEGSVPSVGINLLFDGRNQANALRSLKALQSDQWENVTFPSAIKDRIPEELQLYRNRNQGLPAIGLRTGCPQAGVEICVLVQDPANFTKMEQFYEDIIGHKPVNRASGDHCKYSVFAVSRKSELVLGYYPGVVVGNSQNVSICVQVDGANIGGAKETSKGHWVVPDPEGNHVQMFKIL
;
A
#
# COMPACT_ATOMS: atom_id res chain seq x y z
N MET A 1 10.73 -20.66 20.13
CA MET A 1 9.25 -20.75 20.26
C MET A 1 8.68 -19.42 19.80
N SER A 2 8.56 -19.27 18.49
CA SER A 2 8.05 -18.07 17.81
C SER A 2 6.60 -18.36 17.41
N GLY A 3 5.65 -17.62 17.97
CA GLY A 3 4.26 -17.74 17.57
C GLY A 3 4.10 -17.27 16.14
N GLU A 4 3.67 -18.15 15.24
CA GLU A 4 3.15 -17.79 13.93
C GLU A 4 1.94 -16.84 14.13
N LYS A 5 2.18 -15.54 13.94
CA LYS A 5 1.12 -14.58 13.62
C LYS A 5 1.31 -14.20 12.16
N VAL A 6 0.84 -15.07 11.28
CA VAL A 6 0.56 -14.68 9.89
C VAL A 6 -0.68 -13.80 9.93
N LEU A 7 -0.54 -12.56 9.45
CA LEU A 7 -1.60 -11.56 9.36
C LEU A 7 -2.88 -12.19 8.80
N SER A 8 -3.98 -12.04 9.53
CA SER A 8 -5.26 -12.59 9.11
C SER A 8 -5.90 -11.66 8.09
N LEU A 9 -6.26 -12.20 6.92
CA LEU A 9 -7.19 -11.64 5.92
C LEU A 9 -8.60 -11.30 6.46
N ARG A 10 -8.78 -11.20 7.78
CA ARG A 10 -10.05 -10.89 8.44
C ARG A 10 -10.35 -9.40 8.52
N ASP A 11 -9.35 -8.53 8.54
CA ASP A 11 -9.60 -7.13 8.92
C ASP A 11 -9.79 -6.16 7.73
N LEU A 12 -9.58 -6.63 6.50
CA LEU A 12 -9.85 -5.86 5.27
C LEU A 12 -11.20 -6.21 4.60
N ARG A 13 -12.11 -6.87 5.34
CA ARG A 13 -13.33 -7.50 4.78
C ARG A 13 -14.59 -6.63 4.72
N THR A 14 -14.52 -5.32 4.93
CA THR A 14 -15.65 -4.39 4.69
C THR A 14 -15.38 -3.30 3.65
N LEU A 15 -14.17 -3.28 3.06
CA LEU A 15 -13.81 -2.32 2.02
C LEU A 15 -14.19 -2.87 0.64
N ASP A 16 -15.44 -2.68 0.24
CA ASP A 16 -15.87 -2.75 -1.16
C ASP A 16 -15.34 -1.56 -1.98
N ASP A 17 -14.91 -0.50 -1.29
CA ASP A 17 -14.28 0.70 -1.84
C ASP A 17 -12.79 0.74 -1.48
N CYS A 18 -11.93 1.01 -2.48
CA CYS A 18 -10.48 1.20 -2.30
C CYS A 18 -10.10 2.43 -1.44
N ASP A 19 -11.09 3.20 -0.97
CA ASP A 19 -10.93 4.53 -0.40
C ASP A 19 -11.00 4.56 1.14
N GLY A 20 -10.95 3.41 1.83
CA GLY A 20 -11.07 3.37 3.29
C GLY A 20 -12.51 3.58 3.80
N ILE A 21 -12.74 3.26 5.08
CA ILE A 21 -13.99 3.58 5.80
C ILE A 21 -13.71 4.79 6.67
N PHE A 22 -14.43 5.88 6.40
CA PHE A 22 -14.39 7.11 7.20
C PHE A 22 -15.46 7.04 8.28
N VAL A 23 -15.10 7.44 9.50
CA VAL A 23 -16.05 7.45 10.61
C VAL A 23 -17.17 8.45 10.29
N SER A 24 -18.40 7.95 10.23
CA SER A 24 -19.59 8.78 10.06
C SER A 24 -20.37 8.85 11.38
N HIS A 25 -21.08 9.96 11.61
CA HIS A 25 -21.77 10.24 12.88
C HIS A 25 -22.89 9.24 13.24
N GLU A 26 -23.23 8.29 12.36
CA GLU A 26 -24.18 7.19 12.63
C GLU A 26 -23.57 6.04 13.44
N ASP A 27 -22.24 5.99 13.54
CA ASP A 27 -21.55 5.06 14.46
C ASP A 27 -21.57 5.65 15.88
N LYS A 28 -22.33 5.01 16.76
CA LYS A 28 -22.54 5.45 18.15
C LYS A 28 -21.20 5.72 18.83
N GLN A 29 -21.15 6.86 19.54
CA GLN A 29 -20.03 7.36 20.33
C GLN A 29 -19.47 6.36 21.37
N ASP A 30 -20.20 5.28 21.65
CA ASP A 30 -19.90 4.26 22.67
C ASP A 30 -19.09 3.04 22.15
N SER A 31 -18.74 2.94 20.86
CA SER A 31 -18.00 1.78 20.32
C SER A 31 -16.48 2.00 20.12
N PHE A 32 -15.95 3.17 20.47
CA PHE A 32 -14.51 3.45 20.31
C PHE A 32 -13.61 2.75 21.33
N ASP A 33 -14.16 2.28 22.45
CA ASP A 33 -13.41 1.51 23.46
C ASP A 33 -13.07 0.08 22.99
N GLU A 34 -13.59 -0.37 21.84
CA GLU A 34 -13.36 -1.72 21.29
C GLU A 34 -12.54 -1.74 19.98
N VAL A 35 -12.11 -0.60 19.44
CA VAL A 35 -11.27 -0.59 18.22
C VAL A 35 -9.86 -1.01 18.61
N ASP A 36 -9.44 -2.19 18.13
CA ASP A 36 -8.08 -2.71 18.29
C ASP A 36 -7.09 -1.76 17.58
N SER A 37 -6.51 -0.82 18.34
CA SER A 37 -5.58 0.19 17.84
C SER A 37 -4.36 -0.42 17.14
N SER A 38 -4.08 -1.71 17.36
CA SER A 38 -3.03 -2.44 16.65
C SER A 38 -3.33 -2.75 15.18
N ARG A 39 -4.52 -2.37 14.67
CA ARG A 39 -4.98 -2.71 13.31
C ARG A 39 -5.37 -1.53 12.44
N VAL A 40 -5.19 -0.30 12.91
CA VAL A 40 -5.60 0.90 12.16
C VAL A 40 -4.74 1.11 10.93
N ILE A 41 -3.45 0.81 11.01
CA ILE A 41 -2.46 0.95 9.93
C ILE A 41 -1.91 -0.44 9.62
N LEU A 42 -1.80 -0.78 8.33
CA LEU A 42 -1.23 -2.04 7.91
C LEU A 42 0.27 -2.08 8.21
N VAL A 43 0.73 -3.16 8.84
CA VAL A 43 2.15 -3.44 9.05
C VAL A 43 2.52 -4.70 8.27
N THR A 44 3.44 -4.55 7.32
CA THR A 44 4.00 -5.66 6.53
C THR A 44 5.44 -5.89 6.93
N LYS A 45 5.89 -7.15 7.00
CA LYS A 45 7.28 -7.50 7.34
C LYS A 45 7.93 -8.26 6.21
N ASP A 46 9.19 -7.98 5.92
CA ASP A 46 9.97 -8.74 4.93
C ASP A 46 9.95 -10.24 5.21
N THR A 47 10.00 -10.64 6.50
CA THR A 47 10.00 -12.05 6.91
C THR A 47 8.70 -12.78 6.62
N ASP A 48 7.62 -12.03 6.39
CA ASP A 48 6.29 -12.60 6.22
C ASP A 48 6.00 -12.95 4.76
N VAL A 49 6.83 -12.47 3.81
CA VAL A 49 6.69 -12.74 2.38
C VAL A 49 7.37 -14.08 2.04
N PRO A 50 6.60 -15.12 1.66
CA PRO A 50 7.18 -16.37 1.19
C PRO A 50 7.97 -16.18 -0.11
N LYS A 51 8.91 -17.08 -0.35
CA LYS A 51 9.69 -17.10 -1.58
C LYS A 51 8.85 -17.43 -2.81
N THR A 52 9.30 -16.93 -3.96
CA THR A 52 8.78 -17.33 -5.26
C THR A 52 9.56 -18.52 -5.80
N TYR A 53 8.85 -19.44 -6.45
CA TYR A 53 9.42 -20.55 -7.19
C TYR A 53 9.03 -20.41 -8.65
N ALA A 54 10.00 -20.33 -9.55
CA ALA A 54 9.74 -20.12 -10.98
C ALA A 54 10.57 -21.08 -11.84
N GLU A 55 9.96 -21.61 -12.89
CA GLU A 55 10.64 -22.46 -13.85
C GLU A 55 11.71 -21.66 -14.61
N ARG A 56 12.89 -22.26 -14.73
CA ARG A 56 14.00 -21.68 -15.50
C ARG A 56 13.63 -21.55 -16.97
N ALA A 57 14.15 -20.52 -17.63
CA ALA A 57 13.93 -20.30 -19.07
C ALA A 57 14.38 -21.48 -19.94
N ASP A 58 15.42 -22.20 -19.52
CA ASP A 58 15.94 -23.40 -20.20
C ASP A 58 15.16 -24.68 -19.86
N LYS A 59 14.14 -24.59 -19.00
CA LYS A 59 13.29 -25.69 -18.52
C LYS A 59 14.07 -26.78 -17.77
N SER A 60 15.29 -26.51 -17.31
CA SER A 60 16.15 -27.47 -16.59
C SER A 60 15.72 -27.72 -15.15
N GLY A 61 14.86 -26.86 -14.59
CA GLY A 61 14.41 -26.93 -13.21
C GLY A 61 13.72 -25.64 -12.78
N TYR A 62 13.81 -25.33 -11.50
CA TYR A 62 13.20 -24.15 -10.88
C TYR A 62 14.22 -23.34 -10.12
N ASP A 63 14.03 -22.03 -10.13
CA ASP A 63 14.73 -21.08 -9.27
C ASP A 63 13.86 -20.74 -8.05
N GLU A 64 14.52 -20.63 -6.92
CA GLU A 64 13.96 -20.09 -5.68
C GLU A 64 14.43 -18.64 -5.55
N ILE A 65 13.48 -17.72 -5.52
CA ILE A 65 13.72 -16.28 -5.63
C ILE A 65 13.16 -15.61 -4.38
N ASP A 66 14.01 -14.88 -3.67
CA ASP A 66 13.57 -14.03 -2.56
C ASP A 66 12.70 -12.89 -3.11
N GLN A 67 11.51 -12.73 -2.55
CA GLN A 67 10.52 -11.76 -2.99
C GLN A 67 10.31 -10.73 -1.89
N ILE A 68 10.25 -9.45 -2.26
CA ILE A 68 10.13 -8.34 -1.31
C ILE A 68 8.66 -7.93 -1.12
N ASN A 69 7.82 -8.10 -2.15
CA ASN A 69 6.41 -7.70 -2.14
C ASN A 69 5.49 -8.82 -2.60
N PHE A 70 4.32 -8.99 -1.99
CA PHE A 70 3.29 -9.91 -2.48
C PHE A 70 2.80 -9.53 -3.88
N ARG A 71 2.42 -10.52 -4.68
CA ARG A 71 1.63 -10.30 -5.89
C ARG A 71 0.21 -9.89 -5.49
N LEU A 72 -0.19 -8.67 -5.85
CA LEU A 72 -1.51 -8.15 -5.51
C LEU A 72 -2.57 -8.69 -6.47
N VAL A 73 -3.63 -9.26 -5.90
CA VAL A 73 -4.77 -9.84 -6.64
C VAL A 73 -6.06 -9.19 -6.17
N SER A 74 -6.85 -8.64 -7.10
CA SER A 74 -8.12 -8.03 -6.73
C SER A 74 -9.09 -9.07 -6.20
N LYS A 75 -9.93 -8.70 -5.22
CA LYS A 75 -11.09 -9.51 -4.81
C LYS A 75 -12.08 -9.77 -5.96
N LYS A 76 -12.01 -9.01 -7.05
CA LYS A 76 -12.87 -9.17 -8.23
C LYS A 76 -12.20 -9.96 -9.36
N TRP A 77 -10.92 -10.32 -9.21
CA TRP A 77 -10.17 -11.04 -10.23
C TRP A 77 -10.60 -12.50 -10.38
N GLY A 78 -10.62 -12.98 -11.62
CA GLY A 78 -10.86 -14.37 -11.96
C GLY A 78 -12.26 -14.89 -11.63
N ILE A 79 -12.45 -16.18 -11.90
CA ILE A 79 -13.65 -16.95 -11.61
C ILE A 79 -13.49 -17.57 -10.22
N SER A 80 -14.49 -17.36 -9.35
CA SER A 80 -14.51 -17.96 -8.01
C SER A 80 -14.67 -19.48 -8.12
N PHE A 81 -13.82 -20.22 -7.42
CA PHE A 81 -13.88 -21.67 -7.37
C PHE A 81 -14.41 -22.15 -6.02
N THR A 82 -13.81 -21.70 -4.92
CA THR A 82 -14.34 -21.86 -3.57
C THR A 82 -14.57 -20.51 -2.89
N THR A 83 -15.21 -20.54 -1.72
CA THR A 83 -15.30 -19.36 -0.85
C THR A 83 -13.93 -19.03 -0.29
N THR A 84 -13.49 -17.78 -0.42
CA THR A 84 -12.21 -17.32 0.13
C THR A 84 -12.07 -17.69 1.62
N PRO A 85 -11.15 -18.60 1.98
CA PRO A 85 -11.02 -19.13 3.33
C PRO A 85 -10.90 -18.02 4.38
N ARG A 86 -11.55 -18.19 5.54
CA ARG A 86 -11.56 -17.22 6.64
C ARG A 86 -10.56 -17.63 7.72
N GLY A 87 -9.31 -17.19 7.64
CA GLY A 87 -8.34 -17.49 8.70
C GLY A 87 -6.92 -17.05 8.37
N PRO A 88 -5.97 -17.29 9.29
CA PRO A 88 -4.55 -17.20 8.99
C PRO A 88 -4.18 -18.19 7.89
N GLY A 89 -3.19 -17.86 7.08
CA GLY A 89 -2.72 -18.70 5.99
C GLY A 89 -1.96 -17.87 4.96
N VAL A 90 -1.47 -18.55 3.93
CA VAL A 90 -0.69 -17.93 2.86
C VAL A 90 -1.43 -18.09 1.56
N CYS A 91 -1.56 -17.01 0.77
CA CYS A 91 -2.06 -17.12 -0.60
C CYS A 91 -0.87 -17.28 -1.55
N GLY A 92 -1.00 -18.21 -2.49
CA GLY A 92 -0.06 -18.40 -3.59
C GLY A 92 -0.76 -18.30 -4.92
N LEU A 93 -0.14 -17.58 -5.86
CA LEU A 93 -0.59 -17.52 -7.24
C LEU A 93 0.24 -18.50 -8.06
N ILE A 94 -0.44 -19.51 -8.60
CA ILE A 94 0.17 -20.56 -9.42
C ILE A 94 -0.05 -20.21 -10.89
N GLN A 95 1.01 -20.17 -11.68
CA GLN A 95 0.90 -20.11 -13.14
C GLN A 95 1.01 -21.53 -13.71
N ILE A 96 0.07 -21.88 -14.60
CA ILE A 96 -0.06 -23.18 -15.25
C ILE A 96 -0.08 -22.96 -16.76
N ASN A 97 0.89 -23.54 -17.45
CA ASN A 97 0.94 -23.54 -18.90
C ASN A 97 0.24 -24.79 -19.47
N GLY A 98 -0.45 -24.62 -20.60
CA GLY A 98 -1.17 -25.70 -21.26
C GLY A 98 -2.51 -25.23 -21.82
N ALA A 99 -3.58 -25.91 -21.45
CA ALA A 99 -4.94 -25.50 -21.80
C ALA A 99 -5.45 -24.37 -20.88
N PRO A 100 -6.37 -23.51 -21.36
CA PRO A 100 -7.05 -22.52 -20.53
C PRO A 100 -7.68 -23.18 -19.30
N LEU A 101 -7.55 -22.55 -18.13
CA LEU A 101 -8.16 -23.10 -16.92
C LEU A 101 -9.66 -22.86 -16.95
N ILE A 102 -10.40 -23.97 -16.93
CA ILE A 102 -11.84 -24.01 -16.70
C ILE A 102 -12.11 -24.81 -15.43
N LYS A 103 -13.32 -24.68 -14.88
CA LYS A 103 -13.71 -25.30 -13.60
C LYS A 103 -13.39 -26.80 -13.53
N SER A 104 -13.69 -27.57 -14.58
CA SER A 104 -13.43 -29.02 -14.62
C SER A 104 -11.93 -29.37 -14.61
N ILE A 105 -11.09 -28.52 -15.20
CA ILE A 105 -9.62 -28.69 -15.15
C ILE A 105 -9.11 -28.38 -13.75
N VAL A 106 -9.59 -27.30 -13.12
CA VAL A 106 -9.21 -26.94 -11.74
C VAL A 106 -9.65 -28.02 -10.74
N GLU A 107 -10.86 -28.59 -10.89
CA GLU A 107 -11.31 -29.74 -10.10
C GLU A 107 -10.38 -30.97 -10.26
N SER A 108 -9.95 -31.24 -11.49
CA SER A 108 -9.05 -32.36 -11.79
C SER A 108 -7.66 -32.16 -11.17
N LEU A 109 -7.10 -30.96 -11.30
CA LEU A 109 -5.83 -30.56 -10.69
C LEU A 109 -5.91 -30.67 -9.16
N TRP A 110 -6.96 -30.11 -8.56
CA TRP A 110 -7.13 -30.12 -7.12
C TRP A 110 -7.23 -31.56 -6.57
N LYS A 111 -8.02 -32.42 -7.22
CA LYS A 111 -8.14 -33.84 -6.86
C LYS A 111 -6.80 -34.59 -7.00
N TYR A 112 -6.07 -34.34 -8.08
CA TYR A 112 -4.77 -34.94 -8.32
C TYR A 112 -3.76 -34.53 -7.24
N TRP A 113 -3.62 -33.23 -6.98
CA TRP A 113 -2.68 -32.70 -5.99
C TRP A 113 -3.04 -33.11 -4.56
N THR A 114 -4.32 -33.12 -4.17
CA THR A 114 -4.72 -33.60 -2.83
C THR A 114 -4.43 -35.09 -2.63
N THR A 115 -4.50 -35.90 -3.69
CA THR A 115 -4.13 -37.32 -3.63
C THR A 115 -2.61 -37.51 -3.53
N LEU A 116 -1.85 -36.71 -4.27
CA LEU A 116 -0.40 -36.79 -4.35
C LEU A 116 0.31 -36.27 -3.09
N ILE A 117 -0.25 -35.24 -2.47
CA ILE A 117 0.42 -34.47 -1.41
C ILE A 117 -0.34 -34.62 -0.08
N SER A 118 -0.35 -35.84 0.45
CA SER A 118 -0.99 -36.11 1.74
C SER A 118 -0.36 -35.28 2.86
N GLY A 119 -1.20 -34.65 3.68
CA GLY A 119 -0.78 -33.83 4.82
C GLY A 119 -0.51 -32.35 4.52
N ILE A 120 -0.61 -31.90 3.27
CA ILE A 120 -0.58 -30.46 2.94
C ILE A 120 -2.00 -29.94 2.75
N HIS A 121 -2.37 -28.95 3.56
CA HIS A 121 -3.69 -28.33 3.51
C HIS A 121 -3.66 -27.09 2.61
N PHE A 122 -4.34 -27.19 1.47
CA PHE A 122 -4.50 -26.12 0.50
C PHE A 122 -5.86 -26.18 -0.20
N GLU A 123 -6.32 -25.04 -0.72
CA GLU A 123 -7.62 -24.90 -1.37
C GLU A 123 -7.55 -23.92 -2.55
N PRO A 124 -7.98 -24.32 -3.77
CA PRO A 124 -8.08 -23.40 -4.90
C PRO A 124 -9.20 -22.39 -4.68
N VAL A 125 -8.87 -21.10 -4.73
CA VAL A 125 -9.81 -20.01 -4.41
C VAL A 125 -10.43 -19.45 -5.70
N ARG A 126 -9.58 -19.06 -6.65
CA ARG A 126 -9.95 -18.36 -7.90
C ARG A 126 -9.03 -18.76 -9.03
N PHE A 127 -9.49 -18.69 -10.26
CA PHE A 127 -8.67 -18.94 -11.44
C PHE A 127 -9.07 -18.04 -12.61
N ASP A 128 -8.20 -17.91 -13.60
CA ASP A 128 -8.54 -17.29 -14.88
C ASP A 128 -8.21 -18.20 -16.07
N GLU A 129 -8.79 -17.89 -17.23
CA GLU A 129 -8.55 -18.64 -18.46
C GLU A 129 -7.12 -18.47 -18.98
N SER A 130 -6.37 -17.48 -18.49
CA SER A 130 -4.98 -17.19 -18.85
C SER A 130 -3.98 -18.16 -18.24
N GLY A 131 -4.41 -19.08 -17.37
CA GLY A 131 -3.54 -20.08 -16.76
C GLY A 131 -3.17 -19.79 -15.31
N TYR A 132 -3.76 -18.80 -14.65
CA TYR A 132 -3.47 -18.51 -13.25
C TYR A 132 -4.49 -19.14 -12.31
N LEU A 133 -4.00 -19.75 -11.23
CA LEU A 133 -4.79 -20.35 -10.15
C LEU A 133 -4.33 -19.77 -8.82
N LEU A 134 -5.20 -19.02 -8.16
CA LEU A 134 -4.99 -18.56 -6.80
C LEU A 134 -5.36 -19.67 -5.81
N VAL A 135 -4.42 -20.02 -4.94
CA VAL A 135 -4.55 -21.07 -3.94
C VAL A 135 -4.31 -20.48 -2.55
N TRP A 136 -5.12 -20.90 -1.59
CA TRP A 136 -4.88 -20.63 -0.18
C TRP A 136 -4.23 -21.85 0.48
N PHE A 137 -3.23 -21.60 1.31
CA PHE A 137 -2.49 -22.59 2.09
C PHE A 137 -2.72 -22.34 3.57
N ALA A 138 -2.94 -23.39 4.36
CA ALA A 138 -3.24 -23.25 5.78
C ALA A 138 -2.08 -22.67 6.62
N SER A 139 -0.84 -22.79 6.13
CA SER A 139 0.36 -22.24 6.78
C SER A 139 1.51 -22.04 5.80
N SER A 140 2.54 -21.31 6.21
CA SER A 140 3.79 -21.15 5.44
C SER A 140 4.48 -22.50 5.19
N SER A 141 4.35 -23.45 6.11
CA SER A 141 4.84 -24.82 5.92
C SER A 141 4.10 -25.57 4.82
N CYS A 142 2.78 -25.36 4.69
CA CYS A 142 1.99 -25.95 3.59
C CYS A 142 2.42 -25.36 2.23
N TYR A 143 2.63 -24.04 2.18
CA TYR A 143 3.15 -23.36 0.98
C TYR A 143 4.52 -23.93 0.57
N ALA A 144 5.47 -24.00 1.51
CA ALA A 144 6.82 -24.53 1.25
C ALA A 144 6.81 -26.02 0.85
N GLY A 145 5.96 -26.83 1.49
CA GLY A 145 5.83 -28.24 1.13
C GLY A 145 5.21 -28.43 -0.26
N PHE A 146 4.26 -27.59 -0.66
CA PHE A 146 3.70 -27.59 -2.02
C PHE A 146 4.76 -27.18 -3.04
N ALA A 147 5.53 -26.12 -2.74
CA ALA A 147 6.66 -25.70 -3.56
C ALA A 147 7.69 -26.82 -3.76
N ALA A 148 8.03 -27.58 -2.72
CA ALA A 148 8.96 -28.72 -2.84
C ALA A 148 8.45 -29.82 -3.80
N LYS A 149 7.13 -30.03 -3.88
CA LYS A 149 6.53 -30.97 -4.84
C LYS A 149 6.51 -30.40 -6.26
N MET A 150 6.29 -29.09 -6.38
CA MET A 150 6.38 -28.36 -7.64
C MET A 150 7.78 -28.46 -8.23
N THR A 151 8.81 -28.15 -7.44
CA THR A 151 10.21 -28.15 -7.90
C THR A 151 10.72 -29.54 -8.25
N ALA A 152 10.16 -30.59 -7.63
CA ALA A 152 10.38 -31.98 -8.00
C ALA A 152 9.62 -32.41 -9.29
N GLY A 153 8.83 -31.52 -9.90
CA GLY A 153 8.05 -31.80 -11.12
C GLY A 153 6.83 -32.68 -10.91
N LEU A 154 6.47 -32.99 -9.66
CA LEU A 154 5.42 -33.95 -9.32
C LEU A 154 4.01 -33.39 -9.52
N LEU A 155 3.86 -32.07 -9.60
CA LEU A 155 2.55 -31.42 -9.73
C LEU A 155 2.04 -31.34 -11.17
N ASN A 156 2.86 -31.72 -12.15
CA ASN A 156 2.49 -31.67 -13.55
C ASN A 156 1.49 -32.78 -13.89
N MET A 157 0.48 -32.44 -14.70
CA MET A 157 -0.47 -33.39 -15.29
C MET A 157 -0.26 -33.45 -16.82
N ASP A 158 -0.89 -34.42 -17.49
CA ASP A 158 -0.82 -34.49 -18.96
C ASP A 158 -1.21 -33.15 -19.58
N LYS A 159 -0.28 -32.56 -20.35
CA LYS A 159 -0.39 -31.25 -21.03
C LYS A 159 -0.57 -30.03 -20.13
N LEU A 160 -0.51 -30.17 -18.81
CA LEU A 160 -0.60 -29.06 -17.85
C LEU A 160 0.66 -29.01 -17.00
N ARG A 161 1.41 -27.92 -17.13
CA ARG A 161 2.68 -27.73 -16.46
C ARG A 161 2.60 -26.56 -15.50
N VAL A 162 2.91 -26.80 -14.23
CA VAL A 162 3.05 -25.73 -13.23
C VAL A 162 4.38 -25.02 -13.50
N VAL A 163 4.36 -23.72 -13.71
CA VAL A 163 5.56 -22.95 -14.09
C VAL A 163 5.99 -21.93 -13.06
N SER A 164 5.08 -21.39 -12.25
CA SER A 164 5.46 -20.56 -11.11
C SER A 164 4.50 -20.73 -9.94
N LEU A 165 5.02 -20.47 -8.74
CA LEU A 165 4.29 -20.27 -7.51
C LEU A 165 4.84 -19.00 -6.86
N GLU A 166 4.02 -17.97 -6.80
CA GLU A 166 4.36 -16.65 -6.27
C GLU A 166 3.55 -16.39 -5.01
N ALA A 167 4.14 -15.73 -4.00
CA ALA A 167 3.37 -15.28 -2.87
C ALA A 167 2.40 -14.19 -3.32
N ALA A 168 1.13 -14.33 -2.93
CA ALA A 168 0.07 -13.43 -3.37
C ALA A 168 -0.75 -12.93 -2.19
N GLU A 169 -1.34 -11.75 -2.37
CA GLU A 169 -2.25 -11.15 -1.40
C GLU A 169 -3.53 -10.71 -2.10
N ILE A 170 -4.66 -11.07 -1.52
CA ILE A 170 -5.96 -10.58 -1.98
C ILE A 170 -6.20 -9.20 -1.35
N ALA A 171 -5.90 -8.15 -2.11
CA ALA A 171 -5.97 -6.78 -1.65
C ALA A 171 -6.66 -5.87 -2.67
N ASN A 172 -7.29 -4.81 -2.16
CA ASN A 172 -7.78 -3.69 -2.95
C ASN A 172 -7.20 -2.41 -2.33
N PRO A 173 -5.86 -2.19 -2.42
CA PRO A 173 -5.25 -0.97 -1.90
C PRO A 173 -5.80 0.27 -2.61
N PRO A 174 -5.70 1.45 -1.98
CA PRO A 174 -5.95 2.70 -2.68
C PRO A 174 -5.05 2.84 -3.91
N LYS A 175 -5.54 3.56 -4.92
CA LYS A 175 -4.74 3.84 -6.12
C LYS A 175 -3.49 4.67 -5.82
N VAL A 176 -3.51 5.49 -4.77
CA VAL A 176 -2.35 6.22 -4.27
C VAL A 176 -2.35 6.09 -2.74
N SER A 177 -1.22 5.68 -2.18
CA SER A 177 -0.99 5.57 -0.74
C SER A 177 0.46 5.89 -0.41
N LEU A 178 0.79 5.94 0.86
CA LEU A 178 2.17 6.04 1.33
C LEU A 178 2.61 4.75 2.02
N GLU A 179 3.88 4.44 1.94
CA GLU A 179 4.53 3.38 2.71
C GLU A 179 5.70 3.96 3.48
N VAL A 180 5.75 3.69 4.79
CA VAL A 180 6.85 4.10 5.67
C VAL A 180 7.70 2.88 5.98
N GLU A 181 8.93 2.90 5.49
CA GLU A 181 9.92 1.89 5.83
C GLU A 181 10.47 2.14 7.25
N THR A 182 10.62 1.06 8.03
CA THR A 182 11.14 1.12 9.40
C THR A 182 11.89 -0.15 9.79
N SER A 183 12.70 -0.06 10.86
CA SER A 183 13.26 -1.23 11.53
C SER A 183 12.25 -1.87 12.50
N PRO A 184 12.40 -3.17 12.84
CA PRO A 184 11.54 -3.86 13.80
C PRO A 184 11.47 -3.21 15.18
N SER A 185 12.55 -2.53 15.61
CA SER A 185 12.60 -1.87 16.91
C SER A 185 11.72 -0.62 16.98
N ASN A 186 11.42 0.01 15.83
CA ASN A 186 10.73 1.28 15.74
C ASN A 186 9.28 1.15 15.25
N THR A 187 8.90 0.00 14.66
CA THR A 187 7.58 -0.25 14.07
C THR A 187 6.44 0.15 15.00
N ASN A 188 6.43 -0.35 16.24
CA ASN A 188 5.34 -0.07 17.18
C ASN A 188 5.26 1.41 17.56
N ILE A 189 6.40 2.07 17.74
CA ILE A 189 6.46 3.49 18.12
C ILE A 189 5.89 4.36 16.99
N ILE A 190 6.30 4.09 15.74
CA ILE A 190 5.78 4.80 14.56
C ILE A 190 4.28 4.55 14.40
N MET A 191 3.85 3.29 14.52
CA MET A 191 2.45 2.90 14.41
C MET A 191 1.59 3.62 15.45
N GLU A 192 1.99 3.64 16.72
CA GLU A 192 1.27 4.33 17.81
C GLU A 192 1.17 5.83 17.56
N ASN A 193 2.28 6.47 17.16
CA ASN A 193 2.34 7.92 16.91
C ASN A 193 1.36 8.37 15.81
N ILE A 194 1.25 7.59 14.74
CA ILE A 194 0.36 7.94 13.61
C ILE A 194 -1.09 7.53 13.92
N THR A 195 -1.28 6.35 14.53
CA THR A 195 -2.62 5.82 14.82
C THR A 195 -3.43 6.78 15.66
N GLN A 196 -2.84 7.44 16.66
CA GLN A 196 -3.56 8.41 17.51
C GLN A 196 -4.12 9.60 16.72
N ALA A 197 -3.43 10.06 15.68
CA ALA A 197 -3.88 11.15 14.82
C ALA A 197 -4.96 10.70 13.82
N VAL A 198 -4.88 9.45 13.36
CA VAL A 198 -5.71 8.92 12.25
C VAL A 198 -6.96 8.20 12.75
N ILE A 199 -6.96 7.57 13.92
CA ILE A 199 -8.09 6.79 14.42
C ILE A 199 -9.42 7.57 14.51
N PRO A 200 -9.46 8.87 14.86
CA PRO A 200 -10.72 9.62 14.86
C PRO A 200 -11.28 9.82 13.45
N PHE A 201 -10.43 9.72 12.43
CA PHE A 201 -10.79 9.86 11.02
C PHE A 201 -11.19 8.52 10.39
N SER A 202 -10.44 7.45 10.66
CA SER A 202 -10.68 6.11 10.13
C SER A 202 -10.23 5.03 11.11
N ALA A 203 -11.09 4.04 11.35
CA ALA A 203 -10.76 2.86 12.17
C ALA A 203 -9.95 1.79 11.39
N ALA A 204 -9.81 1.94 10.07
CA ALA A 204 -9.04 1.06 9.20
C ALA A 204 -8.47 1.89 8.03
N PHE A 205 -7.32 2.52 8.27
CA PHE A 205 -6.74 3.51 7.39
C PHE A 205 -5.81 2.87 6.36
N THR A 206 -6.22 2.91 5.09
CA THR A 206 -5.54 2.21 3.99
C THR A 206 -4.59 3.08 3.16
N PHE A 207 -4.55 4.40 3.39
CA PHE A 207 -3.70 5.33 2.63
C PHE A 207 -2.27 5.41 3.18
N LEU A 208 -1.96 4.67 4.24
CA LEU A 208 -0.64 4.55 4.81
C LEU A 208 -0.42 3.11 5.26
N ALA A 209 0.74 2.57 4.91
CA ALA A 209 1.25 1.31 5.43
C ALA A 209 2.64 1.52 6.07
N ILE A 210 3.01 0.61 6.97
CA ILE A 210 4.34 0.53 7.56
C ILE A 210 4.99 -0.76 7.07
N HIS A 211 6.17 -0.65 6.48
CA HIS A 211 6.95 -1.79 6.01
C HIS A 211 8.16 -1.98 6.92
N GLU A 212 8.17 -3.07 7.68
CA GLU A 212 9.27 -3.48 8.53
C GLU A 212 10.34 -4.21 7.71
N ARG A 213 11.53 -3.60 7.60
CA ARG A 213 12.67 -4.18 6.89
C ARG A 213 13.78 -4.65 7.81
N ILE A 214 14.33 -5.82 7.52
CA ILE A 214 15.56 -6.31 8.18
C ILE A 214 16.77 -5.75 7.43
N MET A 215 17.10 -4.48 7.68
CA MET A 215 18.34 -3.90 7.17
C MET A 215 19.26 -3.52 8.33
N SER A 216 20.48 -4.05 8.32
CA SER A 216 21.53 -3.79 9.32
C SER A 216 22.14 -2.39 9.25
N LEU A 217 21.73 -1.56 8.27
CA LEU A 217 22.31 -0.24 7.99
C LEU A 217 21.27 0.88 7.86
N TRP A 218 20.04 0.64 8.31
CA TRP A 218 19.01 1.66 8.22
C TRP A 218 19.26 2.75 9.26
N GLN A 219 19.67 3.93 8.81
CA GLN A 219 19.75 5.11 9.66
C GLN A 219 18.37 5.75 9.69
N PRO A 220 17.82 6.06 10.88
CA PRO A 220 16.58 6.83 10.95
C PRO A 220 16.78 8.15 10.21
N SER A 221 16.09 8.31 9.10
CA SER A 221 15.97 9.61 8.43
C SER A 221 15.23 10.53 9.39
N VAL A 222 15.87 11.63 9.78
CA VAL A 222 15.20 12.73 10.46
C VAL A 222 15.12 13.86 9.46
N THR A 223 13.90 14.34 9.22
CA THR A 223 13.70 15.54 8.41
C THR A 223 14.46 16.70 9.07
N PRO A 224 15.34 17.43 8.35
CA PRO A 224 16.13 18.51 8.95
C PRO A 224 15.28 19.49 9.76
N GLU A 225 15.82 20.01 10.86
CA GLU A 225 15.12 21.00 11.68
C GLU A 225 14.68 22.21 10.83
N GLY A 226 13.44 22.67 11.01
CA GLY A 226 12.83 23.73 10.19
C GLY A 226 12.34 23.32 8.80
N SER A 227 12.63 22.09 8.32
CA SER A 227 12.13 21.60 7.02
C SER A 227 10.84 20.77 7.14
N VAL A 228 10.02 20.83 6.10
CA VAL A 228 8.76 20.09 5.98
C VAL A 228 9.02 18.81 5.20
N PRO A 229 8.51 17.64 5.63
CA PRO A 229 8.57 16.42 4.82
C PRO A 229 8.08 16.66 3.39
N SER A 230 8.81 16.13 2.40
CA SER A 230 8.45 16.25 0.98
C SER A 230 7.13 15.59 0.61
N VAL A 231 6.65 14.68 1.46
CA VAL A 231 5.41 13.95 1.26
C VAL A 231 4.56 14.00 2.52
N GLY A 232 3.26 14.13 2.37
CA GLY A 232 2.30 14.17 3.46
C GLY A 232 0.92 13.62 3.11
N ILE A 233 0.10 13.50 4.14
CA ILE A 233 -1.30 13.06 4.08
C ILE A 233 -2.16 14.13 4.73
N ASN A 234 -3.08 14.75 3.99
CA ASN A 234 -4.12 15.58 4.59
C ASN A 234 -5.40 14.77 4.78
N LEU A 235 -5.91 14.77 6.00
CA LEU A 235 -7.21 14.20 6.35
C LEU A 235 -8.28 15.27 6.15
N LEU A 236 -9.19 15.04 5.20
CA LEU A 236 -10.27 15.97 4.89
C LEU A 236 -11.51 15.60 5.70
N PHE A 237 -11.86 16.44 6.66
CA PHE A 237 -13.08 16.31 7.44
C PHE A 237 -14.17 17.15 6.81
N ASP A 238 -15.31 16.52 6.56
CA ASP A 238 -16.49 17.25 6.16
C ASP A 238 -17.01 18.16 7.29
N GLY A 239 -17.94 19.06 6.95
CA GLY A 239 -18.57 19.95 7.93
C GLY A 239 -19.31 19.23 9.07
N ARG A 240 -19.57 17.92 8.96
CA ARG A 240 -20.30 17.12 9.96
C ARG A 240 -19.36 16.42 10.95
N ASN A 241 -18.10 16.21 10.58
CA ASN A 241 -17.11 15.47 11.37
C ASN A 241 -16.13 16.36 12.17
N GLN A 242 -16.56 17.57 12.56
CA GLN A 242 -15.71 18.54 13.27
C GLN A 242 -15.21 18.04 14.64
N ALA A 243 -16.05 17.30 15.38
CA ALA A 243 -15.64 16.73 16.66
C ALA A 243 -14.48 15.72 16.51
N ASN A 244 -14.49 14.93 15.43
CA ASN A 244 -13.41 14.00 15.11
C ASN A 244 -12.15 14.74 14.63
N ALA A 245 -12.31 15.80 13.83
CA ALA A 245 -11.20 16.67 13.44
C ALA A 245 -10.48 17.25 14.67
N LEU A 246 -11.23 17.71 15.68
CA LEU A 246 -10.67 18.21 16.94
C LEU A 246 -9.91 17.13 17.73
N ARG A 247 -10.38 15.87 17.70
CA ARG A 247 -9.67 14.75 18.34
C ARG A 247 -8.35 14.47 17.64
N SER A 248 -8.33 14.42 16.30
CA SER A 248 -7.11 14.27 15.52
C SER A 248 -6.14 15.44 15.75
N LEU A 249 -6.66 16.66 15.79
CA LEU A 249 -5.88 17.87 16.08
C LEU A 249 -5.22 17.80 17.45
N LYS A 250 -5.96 17.38 18.48
CA LYS A 250 -5.43 17.23 19.83
C LYS A 250 -4.28 16.22 19.89
N ALA A 251 -4.35 15.12 19.14
CA ALA A 251 -3.26 14.15 19.05
C ALA A 251 -2.01 14.74 18.37
N LEU A 252 -2.20 15.55 17.32
CA LEU A 252 -1.13 16.26 16.60
C LEU A 252 -0.57 17.47 17.35
N GLN A 253 -1.21 17.93 18.42
CA GLN A 253 -0.70 18.97 19.33
C GLN A 253 0.14 18.38 20.48
N SER A 254 0.52 17.10 20.40
CA SER A 254 1.44 16.47 21.36
C SER A 254 2.91 16.86 21.10
N ASP A 255 3.78 16.58 22.08
CA ASP A 255 5.21 16.92 22.03
C ASP A 255 5.98 16.27 20.86
N GLN A 256 5.43 15.22 20.26
CA GLN A 256 6.06 14.52 19.12
C GLN A 256 5.87 15.24 17.79
N TRP A 257 4.84 16.09 17.69
CA TRP A 257 4.46 16.76 16.47
C TRP A 257 4.72 18.26 16.58
N GLU A 258 4.98 18.88 15.45
CA GLU A 258 5.20 20.32 15.34
C GLU A 258 4.36 20.87 14.20
N ASN A 259 3.61 21.92 14.48
CA ASN A 259 2.85 22.61 13.45
C ASN A 259 3.82 23.31 12.48
N VAL A 260 3.67 23.01 11.20
CA VAL A 260 4.44 23.64 10.14
C VAL A 260 3.93 25.06 9.96
N THR A 261 4.78 26.03 10.29
CA THR A 261 4.46 27.44 10.06
C THR A 261 4.84 27.82 8.64
N PHE A 262 3.83 28.10 7.82
CA PHE A 262 4.06 28.65 6.49
C PHE A 262 4.48 30.13 6.55
N PRO A 263 5.34 30.58 5.63
CA PRO A 263 5.71 32.00 5.54
C PRO A 263 4.49 32.91 5.42
N SER A 264 4.50 34.03 6.14
CA SER A 264 3.39 35.00 6.16
C SER A 264 3.00 35.49 4.76
N ALA A 265 3.97 35.59 3.85
CA ALA A 265 3.78 36.00 2.45
C ALA A 265 2.86 35.07 1.64
N ILE A 266 2.66 33.83 2.08
CA ILE A 266 1.79 32.84 1.41
C ILE A 266 0.63 32.36 2.28
N LYS A 267 0.49 32.90 3.51
CA LYS A 267 -0.51 32.45 4.48
C LYS A 267 -1.94 32.62 3.96
N ASP A 268 -2.23 33.73 3.30
CA ASP A 268 -3.56 34.01 2.71
C ASP A 268 -3.85 33.19 1.44
N ARG A 269 -2.87 32.40 0.96
CA ARG A 269 -2.96 31.57 -0.25
C ARG A 269 -3.06 30.08 0.05
N ILE A 270 -2.80 29.69 1.28
CA ILE A 270 -3.02 28.34 1.78
C ILE A 270 -4.49 28.31 2.23
N PRO A 271 -5.24 27.22 1.97
CA PRO A 271 -6.58 27.09 2.53
C PRO A 271 -6.52 27.37 4.04
N GLU A 272 -7.27 28.35 4.53
CA GLU A 272 -7.19 28.81 5.94
C GLU A 272 -7.40 27.66 6.95
N GLU A 273 -8.07 26.60 6.50
CA GLU A 273 -8.42 25.43 7.27
C GLU A 273 -7.35 24.32 7.25
N LEU A 274 -6.30 24.44 6.42
CA LEU A 274 -5.23 23.44 6.32
C LEU A 274 -4.19 23.66 7.42
N GLN A 275 -4.09 22.70 8.34
CA GLN A 275 -3.07 22.65 9.38
C GLN A 275 -2.16 21.46 9.13
N LEU A 276 -0.87 21.72 8.85
CA LEU A 276 0.11 20.68 8.55
C LEU A 276 1.04 20.47 9.74
N TYR A 277 1.34 19.21 10.06
CA TYR A 277 2.19 18.81 11.17
C TYR A 277 3.33 17.91 10.69
N ARG A 278 4.53 18.14 11.22
CA ARG A 278 5.69 17.27 11.03
C ARG A 278 6.04 16.57 12.34
N ASN A 279 6.55 15.35 12.26
CA ASN A 279 7.09 14.68 13.44
C ASN A 279 8.50 15.20 13.72
N ARG A 280 8.83 15.45 15.00
CA ARG A 280 10.12 16.03 15.40
C ARG A 280 11.26 15.01 15.41
N ASN A 281 10.95 13.75 15.66
CA ASN A 281 11.92 12.73 16.05
C ASN A 281 12.04 11.59 15.03
N GLN A 282 11.12 11.54 14.07
CA GLN A 282 10.99 10.45 13.11
C GLN A 282 10.77 11.03 11.71
N GLY A 283 11.36 10.41 10.68
CA GLY A 283 11.15 10.75 9.26
C GLY A 283 9.77 10.33 8.76
N LEU A 284 8.70 10.78 9.41
CA LEU A 284 7.33 10.46 9.00
C LEU A 284 6.85 11.40 7.91
N PRO A 285 5.88 10.98 7.07
CA PRO A 285 5.16 11.91 6.22
C PRO A 285 4.50 12.98 7.10
N ALA A 286 4.34 14.18 6.55
CA ALA A 286 3.58 15.22 7.21
C ALA A 286 2.11 14.79 7.34
N ILE A 287 1.45 15.13 8.45
CA ILE A 287 0.02 14.89 8.63
C ILE A 287 -0.69 16.23 8.64
N GLY A 288 -1.60 16.42 7.69
CA GLY A 288 -2.45 17.58 7.57
C GLY A 288 -3.88 17.31 8.01
N LEU A 289 -4.56 18.35 8.47
CA LEU A 289 -6.00 18.34 8.75
C LEU A 289 -6.63 19.47 7.97
N ARG A 290 -7.73 19.19 7.27
CA ARG A 290 -8.60 20.22 6.68
C ARG A 290 -10.03 19.99 7.11
N THR A 291 -10.65 20.98 7.73
CA THR A 291 -12.07 20.96 8.11
C THR A 291 -12.95 21.57 7.02
N GLY A 292 -14.26 21.71 7.25
CA GLY A 292 -15.13 22.45 6.34
C GLY A 292 -15.32 21.85 4.94
N CYS A 293 -14.78 20.66 4.68
CA CYS A 293 -14.81 20.08 3.35
C CYS A 293 -16.23 19.66 2.94
N PRO A 294 -16.56 19.71 1.64
CA PRO A 294 -17.88 19.25 1.16
C PRO A 294 -18.07 17.73 1.34
N GLN A 295 -16.97 16.98 1.40
CA GLN A 295 -16.96 15.53 1.63
C GLN A 295 -15.69 15.13 2.39
N ALA A 296 -15.77 14.02 3.13
CA ALA A 296 -14.60 13.41 3.75
C ALA A 296 -13.72 12.68 2.72
N GLY A 297 -12.40 12.72 2.92
CA GLY A 297 -11.43 12.12 1.99
C GLY A 297 -9.98 12.31 2.41
N VAL A 298 -9.05 11.89 1.55
CA VAL A 298 -7.60 11.93 1.80
C VAL A 298 -6.88 12.59 0.64
N GLU A 299 -6.06 13.61 0.91
CA GLU A 299 -5.12 14.17 -0.06
C GLU A 299 -3.71 13.66 0.26
N ILE A 300 -3.08 12.98 -0.68
CA ILE A 300 -1.64 12.74 -0.61
C ILE A 300 -0.96 13.98 -1.21
N CYS A 301 -0.14 14.66 -0.42
CA CYS A 301 0.53 15.88 -0.84
C CYS A 301 2.01 15.61 -1.12
N VAL A 302 2.51 16.11 -2.25
CA VAL A 302 3.93 16.10 -2.61
C VAL A 302 4.38 17.53 -2.76
N LEU A 303 5.30 17.95 -1.90
CA LEU A 303 5.85 19.29 -1.88
C LEU A 303 7.05 19.38 -2.83
N VAL A 304 6.97 20.34 -3.75
CA VAL A 304 8.03 20.64 -4.71
C VAL A 304 8.90 21.75 -4.12
N GLN A 305 10.20 21.52 -4.04
CA GLN A 305 11.15 22.52 -3.53
C GLN A 305 11.53 23.54 -4.60
N ASP A 306 11.83 23.08 -5.83
CA ASP A 306 12.28 23.93 -6.91
C ASP A 306 11.12 24.26 -7.88
N PRO A 307 10.74 25.53 -8.05
CA PRO A 307 9.66 25.90 -8.98
C PRO A 307 9.96 25.54 -10.43
N ALA A 308 11.23 25.31 -10.81
CA ALA A 308 11.64 24.85 -12.13
C ALA A 308 11.34 23.36 -12.36
N ASN A 309 11.23 22.57 -11.30
CA ASN A 309 10.85 21.16 -11.37
C ASN A 309 9.33 20.97 -11.38
N PHE A 310 8.54 21.96 -10.98
CA PHE A 310 7.09 21.82 -10.84
C PHE A 310 6.40 21.25 -12.09
N THR A 311 6.75 21.75 -13.28
CA THR A 311 6.18 21.25 -14.54
C THR A 311 6.66 19.83 -14.88
N LYS A 312 7.90 19.47 -14.53
CA LYS A 312 8.40 18.09 -14.70
C LYS A 312 7.71 17.13 -13.74
N MET A 313 7.49 17.57 -12.49
CA MET A 313 6.73 16.83 -11.49
C MET A 313 5.29 16.62 -11.95
N GLU A 314 4.62 17.66 -12.45
CA GLU A 314 3.27 17.56 -13.01
C GLU A 314 3.21 16.53 -14.15
N GLN A 315 4.14 16.60 -15.10
CA GLN A 315 4.20 15.63 -16.21
C GLN A 315 4.45 14.20 -15.70
N PHE A 316 5.37 14.03 -14.75
CA PHE A 316 5.70 12.73 -14.18
C PHE A 316 4.47 12.06 -13.55
N TYR A 317 3.72 12.78 -12.70
CA TYR A 317 2.51 12.23 -12.08
C TYR A 317 1.34 12.12 -13.07
N GLU A 318 1.25 12.97 -14.10
CA GLU A 318 0.31 12.77 -15.21
C GLU A 318 0.56 11.44 -15.93
N ASP A 319 1.83 11.10 -16.17
CA ASP A 319 2.22 9.85 -16.84
C ASP A 319 1.95 8.61 -15.96
N ILE A 320 2.14 8.70 -14.63
CA ILE A 320 1.86 7.58 -13.71
C ILE A 320 0.35 7.38 -13.55
N ILE A 321 -0.36 8.45 -13.23
CA ILE A 321 -1.78 8.37 -12.87
C ILE A 321 -2.64 8.16 -14.13
N GLY A 322 -2.17 8.62 -15.29
CA GLY A 322 -2.79 8.39 -16.59
C GLY A 322 -3.76 9.49 -17.04
N HIS A 323 -3.85 10.60 -16.31
CA HIS A 323 -4.68 11.74 -16.68
C HIS A 323 -4.15 13.07 -16.13
N LYS A 324 -4.63 14.17 -16.73
CA LYS A 324 -4.27 15.54 -16.36
C LYS A 324 -4.86 15.95 -15.00
N PRO A 325 -4.19 16.87 -14.28
CA PRO A 325 -4.76 17.53 -13.12
C PRO A 325 -6.15 18.11 -13.40
N VAL A 326 -7.09 17.88 -12.49
CA VAL A 326 -8.46 18.41 -12.55
C VAL A 326 -8.53 19.87 -12.11
N ASN A 327 -7.56 20.32 -11.32
CA ASN A 327 -7.42 21.71 -10.90
C ASN A 327 -5.93 22.11 -10.91
N ARG A 328 -5.67 23.36 -11.30
CA ARG A 328 -4.34 23.96 -11.34
C ARG A 328 -4.44 25.40 -10.87
N ALA A 329 -3.54 25.83 -10.00
CA ALA A 329 -3.19 27.24 -9.92
C ALA A 329 -1.73 27.43 -10.27
N SER A 330 -1.52 28.38 -11.17
CA SER A 330 -0.21 28.85 -11.59
C SER A 330 -0.22 30.36 -11.42
N GLY A 331 0.52 30.85 -10.43
CA GLY A 331 0.80 32.27 -10.26
C GLY A 331 2.26 32.47 -9.87
N ASP A 332 2.71 33.73 -9.85
CA ASP A 332 4.12 34.11 -9.59
C ASP A 332 4.64 33.72 -8.20
N HIS A 333 3.79 33.14 -7.34
CA HIS A 333 4.12 32.80 -5.97
C HIS A 333 3.86 31.31 -5.70
N CYS A 334 2.61 30.87 -5.52
CA CYS A 334 2.31 29.46 -5.28
C CYS A 334 1.93 28.74 -6.58
N LYS A 335 2.32 27.46 -6.70
CA LYS A 335 1.83 26.58 -7.76
C LYS A 335 1.22 25.34 -7.12
N TYR A 336 0.06 24.90 -7.60
CA TYR A 336 -0.49 23.61 -7.22
C TYR A 336 -1.20 22.92 -8.38
N SER A 337 -1.17 21.59 -8.35
CA SER A 337 -1.85 20.72 -9.30
C SER A 337 -2.52 19.58 -8.55
N VAL A 338 -3.81 19.40 -8.78
CA VAL A 338 -4.64 18.37 -8.10
C VAL A 338 -5.01 17.30 -9.10
N PHE A 339 -4.64 16.06 -8.82
CA PHE A 339 -5.03 14.88 -9.56
C PHE A 339 -6.13 14.15 -8.79
N ALA A 340 -7.32 14.04 -9.38
CA ALA A 340 -8.39 13.22 -8.81
C ALA A 340 -8.05 11.74 -9.01
N VAL A 341 -7.74 11.02 -7.93
CA VAL A 341 -7.31 9.62 -7.98
C VAL A 341 -8.53 8.69 -7.86
N SER A 342 -9.42 9.02 -6.93
CA SER A 342 -10.70 8.34 -6.71
C SER A 342 -11.76 9.35 -6.26
N ARG A 343 -12.93 8.87 -5.82
CA ARG A 343 -14.01 9.76 -5.37
C ARG A 343 -13.65 10.49 -4.07
N LYS A 344 -12.85 9.86 -3.21
CA LYS A 344 -12.48 10.36 -1.88
C LYS A 344 -10.97 10.52 -1.70
N SER A 345 -10.19 10.43 -2.78
CA SER A 345 -8.74 10.59 -2.73
C SER A 345 -8.19 11.42 -3.88
N GLU A 346 -7.23 12.27 -3.55
CA GLU A 346 -6.53 13.14 -4.48
C GLU A 346 -5.01 13.06 -4.24
N LEU A 347 -4.23 13.25 -5.30
CA LEU A 347 -2.81 13.58 -5.21
C LEU A 347 -2.62 15.06 -5.51
N VAL A 348 -1.95 15.80 -4.63
CA VAL A 348 -1.73 17.23 -4.74
C VAL A 348 -0.23 17.53 -4.83
N LEU A 349 0.19 18.15 -5.92
CA LEU A 349 1.52 18.74 -6.03
C LEU A 349 1.46 20.19 -5.54
N GLY A 350 2.36 20.58 -4.65
CA GLY A 350 2.37 21.92 -4.08
C GLY A 350 3.77 22.54 -4.07
N TYR A 351 3.92 23.70 -4.70
CA TYR A 351 5.08 24.57 -4.53
C TYR A 351 4.68 25.80 -3.73
N TYR A 352 5.36 25.99 -2.60
CA TYR A 352 5.12 27.08 -1.65
C TYR A 352 6.43 27.85 -1.40
N PRO A 353 6.58 29.08 -1.96
CA PRO A 353 7.78 29.88 -1.78
C PRO A 353 8.16 30.06 -0.32
N GLY A 354 9.44 29.88 -0.02
CA GLY A 354 9.98 30.06 1.34
C GLY A 354 9.73 28.87 2.28
N VAL A 355 8.99 27.85 1.86
CA VAL A 355 8.95 26.57 2.57
C VAL A 355 10.20 25.76 2.20
N VAL A 356 10.96 25.35 3.21
CA VAL A 356 12.09 24.44 3.03
C VAL A 356 11.56 23.02 3.16
N VAL A 357 11.75 22.21 2.13
CA VAL A 357 11.29 20.83 2.01
C VAL A 357 12.48 19.90 2.26
N GLY A 358 12.29 18.91 3.14
CA GLY A 358 13.25 17.86 3.41
C GLY A 358 12.79 16.54 2.80
N ASN A 359 13.68 15.87 2.06
CA ASN A 359 13.36 14.57 1.45
C ASN A 359 13.15 13.50 2.53
N SER A 360 11.99 12.85 2.49
CA SER A 360 11.65 11.71 3.36
C SER A 360 12.15 10.40 2.74
N GLN A 361 13.43 10.07 2.92
CA GLN A 361 14.08 8.90 2.29
C GLN A 361 13.43 7.54 2.62
N ASN A 362 12.68 7.47 3.71
CA ASN A 362 11.99 6.28 4.18
C ASN A 362 10.50 6.23 3.84
N VAL A 363 10.02 7.23 3.11
CA VAL A 363 8.62 7.32 2.70
C VAL A 363 8.56 7.10 1.20
N SER A 364 7.84 6.07 0.81
CA SER A 364 7.53 5.80 -0.59
C SER A 364 6.11 6.25 -0.92
N ILE A 365 5.93 6.85 -2.09
CA ILE A 365 4.62 7.10 -2.68
C ILE A 365 4.26 5.87 -3.50
N CYS A 366 3.23 5.15 -3.10
CA CYS A 366 2.78 3.93 -3.76
C CYS A 366 1.65 4.28 -4.73
N VAL A 367 1.77 3.91 -5.99
CA VAL A 367 0.78 4.23 -7.03
C VAL A 367 0.39 2.98 -7.82
N GLN A 368 -0.91 2.75 -7.92
CA GLN A 368 -1.46 1.70 -8.77
C GLN A 368 -1.37 2.12 -10.24
N VAL A 369 -0.79 1.25 -11.07
CA VAL A 369 -0.63 1.46 -12.52
C VAL A 369 -1.13 0.25 -13.31
N ASP A 370 -1.51 0.48 -14.57
CA ASP A 370 -1.85 -0.61 -15.50
C ASP A 370 -0.61 -1.32 -16.08
N GLY A 371 0.55 -0.68 -16.00
CA GLY A 371 1.85 -1.19 -16.44
C GLY A 371 2.98 -0.19 -16.21
N ALA A 372 4.23 -0.64 -16.40
CA ALA A 372 5.41 0.22 -16.31
C ALA A 372 5.54 1.13 -17.54
N ASN A 373 4.72 2.18 -17.58
CA ASN A 373 4.68 3.12 -18.70
C ASN A 373 5.68 4.28 -18.57
N ILE A 374 6.57 4.25 -17.56
CA ILE A 374 7.52 5.33 -17.27
C ILE A 374 8.96 4.90 -17.51
N GLY A 375 9.69 5.72 -18.26
CA GLY A 375 11.13 5.54 -18.51
C GLY A 375 11.95 5.62 -17.22
N GLY A 376 12.90 4.69 -17.05
CA GLY A 376 13.77 4.64 -15.87
C GLY A 376 13.21 3.84 -14.69
N ALA A 377 11.97 3.36 -14.78
CA ALA A 377 11.39 2.45 -13.79
C ALA A 377 12.14 1.11 -13.78
N LYS A 378 12.48 0.63 -12.57
CA LYS A 378 13.14 -0.66 -12.36
C LYS A 378 12.16 -1.62 -11.71
N GLU A 379 11.95 -2.79 -12.31
CA GLU A 379 11.13 -3.84 -11.69
C GLU A 379 11.86 -4.42 -10.48
N THR A 380 11.22 -4.38 -9.31
CA THR A 380 11.76 -4.94 -8.05
C THR A 380 11.19 -6.31 -7.74
N SER A 381 9.95 -6.55 -8.15
CA SER A 381 9.29 -7.86 -8.14
C SER A 381 8.18 -7.86 -9.18
N LYS A 382 7.65 -9.03 -9.54
CA LYS A 382 6.69 -9.15 -10.65
C LYS A 382 5.46 -8.25 -10.42
N GLY A 383 5.31 -7.23 -11.27
CA GLY A 383 4.22 -6.25 -11.14
C GLY A 383 4.47 -5.12 -10.15
N HIS A 384 5.70 -4.93 -9.69
CA HIS A 384 6.13 -3.84 -8.83
C HIS A 384 7.38 -3.19 -9.41
N TRP A 385 7.36 -1.87 -9.49
CA TRP A 385 8.46 -1.07 -10.04
C TRP A 385 8.79 0.07 -9.10
N VAL A 386 10.04 0.53 -9.14
CA VAL A 386 10.48 1.72 -8.42
C VAL A 386 11.08 2.72 -9.38
N VAL A 387 10.79 3.99 -9.14
CA VAL A 387 11.31 5.12 -9.91
C VAL A 387 11.39 6.34 -8.99
N PRO A 388 12.47 7.12 -9.01
CA PRO A 388 12.50 8.41 -8.32
C PRO A 388 11.70 9.44 -9.13
N ASP A 389 10.93 10.29 -8.45
CA ASP A 389 10.36 11.46 -9.10
C ASP A 389 11.43 12.54 -9.36
N PRO A 390 11.12 13.62 -10.10
CA PRO A 390 12.07 14.70 -10.38
C PRO A 390 12.68 15.42 -9.17
N GLU A 391 12.08 15.33 -7.98
CA GLU A 391 12.61 15.86 -6.72
C GLU A 391 13.36 14.79 -5.91
N GLY A 392 13.42 13.55 -6.42
CA GLY A 392 14.11 12.42 -5.81
C GLY A 392 13.31 11.71 -4.72
N ASN A 393 11.98 11.88 -4.66
CA ASN A 393 11.14 11.07 -3.78
C ASN A 393 11.03 9.65 -4.35
N HIS A 394 10.93 8.67 -3.47
CA HIS A 394 10.77 7.28 -3.85
C HIS A 394 9.32 7.02 -4.30
N VAL A 395 9.12 6.64 -5.56
CA VAL A 395 7.81 6.25 -6.08
C VAL A 395 7.81 4.77 -6.39
N GLN A 396 6.96 4.03 -5.69
CA GLN A 396 6.68 2.62 -5.94
C GLN A 396 5.43 2.51 -6.79
N MET A 397 5.53 1.85 -7.93
CA MET A 397 4.39 1.57 -8.80
C MET A 397 4.03 0.10 -8.69
N PHE A 398 2.74 -0.22 -8.60
CA PHE A 398 2.29 -1.60 -8.51
C PHE A 398 1.10 -1.88 -9.42
N LYS A 399 1.00 -3.12 -9.89
CA LYS A 399 -0.12 -3.60 -10.70
C LYS A 399 -0.90 -4.67 -9.94
N ILE A 400 -2.23 -4.50 -9.92
CA ILE A 400 -3.17 -5.48 -9.38
C ILE A 400 -3.64 -6.39 -10.52
N LEU A 401 -3.71 -7.70 -10.27
CA LEU A 401 -4.39 -8.66 -11.15
C LEU A 401 -5.91 -8.54 -11.05
#